data_AF-A0A6L9IV75-F1
#
_entry.id   AF-A0A6L9IV75-F1
#
_cell.length_a   1.000
_cell.length_b   1.000
_cell.length_c   1.000
_cell.angle_alpha   90.00
_cell.angle_beta   90.00
_cell.angle_gamma   90.00
#
_symmetry.space_group_name_H-M   'P 1'
#
loop_
_entity.id
_entity.type
_entity.pdbx_description
1 polymer ?
#
loop_
_entity_poly.entity_id
_entity_poly.type
_entity_poly.pdbx_seq_one_letter_code
_entity_poly.pdbx_strand_id
1 'polypeptide(L)'
;MQNTRVLLAATILGLFTFGVLSVILVIVPFGMLGFIMGQVYMSSLSPLPFFLAVIPHGIVEIPIILIAGAAALRLGSIVTRPPDGQTVGEAWVRALADTVKLFVGVVIPGLILAGILEVVLTPRVVEWVLML
;
A
#
# COMPACT_ATOMS: atom_id res chain seq x y z
N MET A 1 8.23 -6.53 -7.02
CA MET A 1 6.79 -6.63 -7.40
C MET A 1 5.90 -7.23 -6.29
N GLN A 2 6.34 -7.32 -5.03
CA GLN A 2 5.51 -7.91 -3.97
C GLN A 2 4.30 -7.04 -3.61
N ASN A 3 4.48 -5.72 -3.51
CA ASN A 3 3.39 -4.82 -3.14
C ASN A 3 2.26 -4.77 -4.17
N THR A 4 2.56 -4.91 -5.47
CA THR A 4 1.53 -5.07 -6.49
C THR A 4 0.67 -6.31 -6.23
N ARG A 5 1.28 -7.45 -5.86
CA ARG A 5 0.56 -8.69 -5.54
C ARG A 5 -0.31 -8.53 -4.30
N VAL A 6 0.22 -7.89 -3.25
CA VAL A 6 -0.53 -7.62 -2.01
C VAL A 6 -1.73 -6.72 -2.29
N LEU A 7 -1.55 -5.64 -3.05
CA LEU A 7 -2.64 -4.72 -3.37
C LEU A 7 -3.70 -5.36 -4.29
N LEU A 8 -3.29 -6.21 -5.23
CA LEU A 8 -4.23 -7.00 -6.04
C LEU A 8 -5.02 -7.97 -5.16
N ALA A 9 -4.35 -8.70 -4.26
CA ALA A 9 -5.02 -9.59 -3.32
C ALA A 9 -5.98 -8.83 -2.40
N ALA A 10 -5.56 -7.68 -1.87
CA ALA A 10 -6.38 -6.79 -1.04
C ALA A 10 -7.63 -6.32 -1.79
N THR A 11 -7.49 -5.98 -3.07
CA THR A 11 -8.61 -5.57 -3.93
C THR A 11 -9.58 -6.73 -4.15
N ILE A 12 -9.09 -7.90 -4.56
CA ILE A 12 -9.93 -9.07 -4.86
C ILE A 12 -10.64 -9.57 -3.60
N LEU A 13 -9.91 -9.75 -2.49
CA LEU A 13 -10.48 -10.22 -1.23
C LEU A 13 -11.39 -9.17 -0.59
N GLY A 14 -11.12 -7.87 -0.83
CA GLY A 14 -12.01 -6.78 -0.46
C GLY A 14 -13.40 -6.90 -1.08
N LEU A 15 -13.52 -7.41 -2.32
CA LEU A 15 -14.82 -7.61 -2.98
C LEU A 15 -15.73 -8.54 -2.17
N PHE A 16 -15.18 -9.62 -1.64
CA PHE A 16 -15.94 -10.65 -0.92
C PHE A 16 -16.17 -10.32 0.57
N THR A 17 -15.56 -9.24 1.06
CA THR A 17 -15.60 -8.86 2.49
C THR A 17 -16.06 -7.43 2.71
N PHE A 18 -16.73 -6.85 1.71
CA PHE A 18 -17.21 -5.47 1.74
C PHE A 18 -16.10 -4.45 2.08
N GLY A 19 -14.88 -4.73 1.62
CA GLY A 19 -13.70 -3.91 1.82
C GLY A 19 -12.91 -4.18 3.10
N VAL A 20 -13.39 -5.02 4.04
CA VAL A 20 -12.70 -5.27 5.31
C VAL A 20 -11.30 -5.86 5.09
N LEU A 21 -11.18 -6.91 4.26
CA LEU A 21 -9.86 -7.50 3.98
C LEU A 21 -8.92 -6.57 3.22
N SER A 22 -9.44 -5.60 2.47
CA SER A 22 -8.59 -4.60 1.80
C SER A 22 -7.83 -3.74 2.81
N VAL A 23 -8.52 -3.32 3.88
CA VAL A 23 -7.93 -2.53 4.96
C VAL A 23 -6.93 -3.36 5.75
N ILE A 24 -7.31 -4.59 6.12
CA ILE A 24 -6.44 -5.49 6.90
C ILE A 24 -5.13 -5.74 6.14
N LEU A 25 -5.20 -6.13 4.87
CA LEU A 25 -4.03 -6.48 4.09
C LEU A 25 -3.12 -5.27 3.79
N VAL A 26 -3.68 -4.06 3.72
CA VAL A 26 -2.90 -2.83 3.59
C VAL A 26 -2.20 -2.46 4.90
N ILE A 27 -2.81 -2.70 6.06
CA ILE A 27 -2.24 -2.32 7.37
C ILE A 27 -1.19 -3.31 7.87
N VAL A 28 -1.34 -4.61 7.59
CA VAL A 28 -0.43 -5.66 8.09
C VAL A 28 1.05 -5.36 7.87
N PRO A 29 1.51 -4.93 6.68
CA PRO A 29 2.92 -4.56 6.47
C PRO A 29 3.41 -3.45 7.41
N PHE A 30 2.59 -2.45 7.70
CA PHE A 30 2.94 -1.39 8.65
C PHE A 30 3.05 -1.90 10.09
N GLY A 31 2.17 -2.82 10.48
CA GLY A 31 2.25 -3.53 11.76
C GLY A 31 3.54 -4.34 11.88
N MET A 32 3.94 -5.05 10.81
CA MET A 32 5.20 -5.79 10.76
C MET A 32 6.41 -4.86 10.85
N LEU A 33 6.41 -3.74 10.13
CA LEU A 33 7.47 -2.72 10.22
C LEU A 33 7.60 -2.18 11.64
N GLY A 34 6.47 -1.86 12.30
CA GLY A 34 6.46 -1.41 13.68
C GLY A 34 6.99 -2.47 14.65
N PHE A 35 6.59 -3.73 14.47
CA PHE A 35 7.09 -4.85 15.28
C PHE A 35 8.60 -5.02 15.13
N ILE A 36 9.13 -5.05 13.90
CA ILE A 36 10.56 -5.22 13.65
C ILE A 36 11.35 -4.05 14.23
N MET A 37 10.88 -2.82 14.04
CA MET A 37 11.49 -1.63 14.66
C MET A 37 11.55 -1.75 16.19
N GLY A 38 10.46 -2.23 16.80
CA GLY A 38 10.42 -2.49 18.24
C GLY A 38 11.51 -3.48 18.67
N GLN A 39 11.74 -4.55 17.91
CA GLN A 39 12.82 -5.50 18.18
C GLN A 39 14.23 -4.87 18.04
N VAL A 40 14.44 -4.03 17.02
CA VAL A 40 15.72 -3.30 16.83
C VAL A 40 16.00 -2.42 18.04
N TYR A 41 15.00 -1.65 18.49
CA TYR A 41 15.12 -0.79 19.67
C TYR A 41 15.41 -1.60 20.94
N MET A 42 14.68 -2.69 21.18
CA MET A 42 14.89 -3.56 22.35
C MET A 42 16.26 -4.26 22.34
N SER A 43 16.84 -4.47 21.16
CA SER A 43 18.17 -5.07 20.99
C SER A 43 19.32 -4.06 21.21
N SER A 44 19.02 -2.82 21.60
CA SER A 44 20.00 -1.73 21.74
C SER A 44 20.76 -1.42 20.44
N LEU A 45 20.19 -1.79 19.29
CA LEU A 45 20.73 -1.45 17.97
C LEU A 45 20.26 -0.05 17.59
N SER A 46 21.09 0.66 16.81
CA SER A 46 20.67 1.93 16.24
C SER A 46 19.47 1.72 15.29
N PRO A 47 18.35 2.44 15.47
CA PRO A 47 17.19 2.33 14.58
C PRO A 47 17.39 3.09 13.25
N LEU A 48 18.45 3.90 13.14
CA LEU A 48 18.67 4.78 12.00
C LEU A 48 18.79 4.02 10.66
N PRO A 49 19.56 2.91 10.55
CA PRO A 49 19.62 2.14 9.31
C PRO A 49 18.26 1.57 8.90
N PHE A 50 17.41 1.20 9.87
CA PHE A 50 16.05 0.71 9.57
C PHE A 50 15.18 1.83 8.98
N PHE A 51 15.17 3.02 9.58
CA PHE A 51 14.41 4.16 9.04
C PHE A 51 14.86 4.50 7.62
N LEU A 52 16.17 4.49 7.37
CA LEU A 52 16.73 4.78 6.06
C LEU A 52 16.53 3.65 5.05
N ALA A 53 16.30 2.42 5.53
CA ALA A 53 15.86 1.34 4.67
C ALA A 53 14.41 1.55 4.19
N VAL A 54 13.55 2.25 4.95
CA VAL A 54 12.13 2.42 4.63
C VAL A 54 11.82 3.75 3.93
N ILE A 55 12.34 4.86 4.46
CA ILE A 55 11.93 6.22 4.04
C ILE A 55 12.18 6.52 2.55
N PRO A 56 13.34 6.21 1.94
CA PRO A 56 13.67 6.72 0.61
C PRO A 56 12.70 6.25 -0.49
N HIS A 57 12.25 5.00 -0.46
CA HIS A 57 11.21 4.51 -1.36
C HIS A 57 9.80 4.66 -0.75
N GLY A 58 9.69 4.55 0.58
CA GLY A 58 8.44 4.65 1.33
C GLY A 58 7.70 5.97 1.13
N ILE A 59 8.41 7.07 0.84
CA ILE A 59 7.80 8.37 0.53
C ILE A 59 6.85 8.32 -0.69
N VAL A 60 7.14 7.45 -1.67
CA VAL A 60 6.28 7.22 -2.84
C VAL A 60 5.36 6.04 -2.58
N GLU A 61 5.89 4.97 -2.01
CA GLU A 61 5.15 3.71 -1.85
C GLU A 61 3.94 3.83 -0.92
N ILE A 62 4.09 4.52 0.22
CA ILE A 62 3.04 4.61 1.24
C ILE A 62 1.80 5.34 0.71
N PRO A 63 1.92 6.55 0.10
CA PRO A 63 0.76 7.19 -0.53
C PRO A 63 0.06 6.32 -1.58
N ILE A 64 0.84 5.59 -2.38
CA ILE A 64 0.32 4.72 -3.44
C ILE A 64 -0.46 3.53 -2.86
N ILE A 65 0.07 2.90 -1.81
CA ILE A 65 -0.62 1.85 -1.07
C ILE A 65 -1.93 2.35 -0.47
N LEU A 66 -1.94 3.56 0.12
CA LEU A 66 -3.15 4.15 0.71
C LEU A 66 -4.22 4.45 -0.35
N ILE A 67 -3.82 5.00 -1.51
CA ILE A 67 -4.73 5.24 -2.63
C ILE A 67 -5.34 3.93 -3.14
N ALA A 68 -4.51 2.91 -3.35
CA ALA A 68 -4.96 1.60 -3.80
C ALA A 68 -5.90 0.93 -2.77
N GLY A 69 -5.55 1.01 -1.48
CA GLY A 69 -6.37 0.51 -0.38
C GLY A 69 -7.73 1.20 -0.30
N ALA A 70 -7.77 2.52 -0.44
CA ALA A 70 -9.02 3.29 -0.45
C ALA A 70 -9.91 2.92 -1.65
N ALA A 71 -9.31 2.75 -2.84
CA ALA A 71 -10.05 2.33 -4.04
C ALA A 71 -10.62 0.91 -3.89
N ALA A 72 -9.83 -0.01 -3.32
CA ALA A 72 -10.26 -1.38 -3.01
C ALA A 72 -11.38 -1.41 -1.97
N LEU A 73 -11.26 -0.63 -0.88
CA LEU A 73 -12.29 -0.48 0.15
C LEU A 73 -13.59 0.01 -0.46
N ARG A 74 -13.54 1.11 -1.24
CA ARG A 74 -14.72 1.65 -1.91
C ARG A 74 -15.38 0.62 -2.83
N LEU A 75 -14.58 -0.08 -3.64
CA LEU A 75 -15.10 -1.09 -4.56
C LEU A 75 -15.81 -2.24 -3.83
N GLY A 76 -15.26 -2.70 -2.70
CA GLY A 76 -15.88 -3.72 -1.88
C GLY A 76 -17.12 -3.22 -1.12
N SER A 77 -17.07 -2.01 -0.57
CA SER A 77 -18.08 -1.52 0.37
C SER A 77 -19.27 -0.83 -0.31
N ILE A 78 -19.17 -0.40 -1.57
CA ILE A 78 -20.19 0.44 -2.21
C ILE A 78 -21.56 -0.24 -2.34
N VAL A 79 -21.60 -1.57 -2.33
CA VAL A 79 -22.85 -2.36 -2.34
C VAL A 79 -23.66 -2.23 -1.05
N THR A 80 -23.02 -1.81 0.06
CA THR A 80 -23.69 -1.65 1.36
C THR A 80 -24.48 -0.34 1.44
N ARG A 81 -24.05 0.69 0.71
CA ARG A 81 -24.72 1.99 0.61
C ARG A 81 -24.43 2.63 -0.75
N PRO A 82 -25.20 2.28 -1.79
CA PRO A 82 -25.10 2.93 -3.09
C PRO A 82 -25.42 4.44 -2.98
N PRO A 83 -24.83 5.30 -3.83
CA PRO A 83 -25.20 6.71 -3.90
C PRO A 83 -26.67 6.90 -4.34
N ASP A 84 -27.28 8.00 -3.90
CA ASP A 84 -28.67 8.31 -4.24
C ASP A 84 -28.88 8.37 -5.76
N GLY A 85 -30.00 7.81 -6.22
CA GLY A 85 -30.35 7.76 -7.65
C GLY A 85 -29.54 6.77 -8.50
N GLN A 86 -28.75 5.87 -7.88
CA GLN A 86 -28.06 4.78 -8.57
C GLN A 86 -28.50 3.42 -8.04
N THR A 87 -28.60 2.44 -8.94
CA THR A 87 -28.71 1.03 -8.54
C THR A 87 -27.37 0.51 -8.00
N VAL A 88 -27.42 -0.60 -7.24
CA VAL A 88 -26.21 -1.29 -6.74
C VAL A 88 -25.26 -1.63 -7.89
N GLY A 89 -25.79 -2.14 -9.01
CA GLY A 89 -25.01 -2.53 -10.18
C GLY A 89 -24.31 -1.34 -10.83
N GLU A 90 -25.02 -0.23 -11.06
CA GLU A 90 -24.46 0.99 -11.63
C GLU A 90 -23.34 1.57 -10.75
N ALA A 91 -23.60 1.66 -9.44
CA ALA A 91 -22.63 2.16 -8.48
C ALA A 91 -21.36 1.29 -8.43
N TRP A 92 -21.53 -0.04 -8.48
CA TRP A 92 -20.42 -0.99 -8.45
C TRP A 92 -19.60 -0.98 -9.75
N VAL A 93 -20.24 -0.95 -10.92
CA VAL A 93 -19.56 -0.87 -12.22
C VAL A 93 -18.76 0.43 -12.33
N ARG A 94 -19.33 1.56 -11.88
CA ARG A 94 -18.60 2.84 -11.82
C ARG A 94 -17.40 2.73 -10.86
N ALA A 95 -17.58 2.16 -9.68
CA ALA A 95 -16.49 1.96 -8.74
C ALA A 95 -15.38 1.07 -9.31
N LEU A 96 -15.73 0.00 -10.02
CA LEU A 96 -14.76 -0.88 -10.67
C LEU A 96 -13.96 -0.12 -11.73
N ALA A 97 -14.63 0.65 -12.58
CA ALA A 97 -13.97 1.45 -13.61
C ALA A 97 -13.01 2.49 -12.99
N ASP A 98 -13.42 3.16 -11.92
CA ASP A 98 -12.56 4.12 -11.19
C ASP A 98 -11.35 3.41 -10.59
N THR A 99 -11.55 2.26 -9.93
CA THR A 99 -10.48 1.47 -9.32
C THR A 99 -9.47 1.00 -10.37
N VAL A 100 -9.92 0.49 -11.53
CA VAL A 100 -9.02 0.08 -12.62
C VAL A 100 -8.23 1.26 -13.16
N LYS A 101 -8.87 2.41 -13.40
CA LYS A 101 -8.20 3.64 -13.87
C LYS A 101 -7.14 4.11 -12.88
N LEU A 102 -7.45 4.12 -11.58
CA LEU A 102 -6.49 4.47 -10.53
C LEU A 102 -5.34 3.48 -10.48
N PHE A 103 -5.62 2.17 -10.60
CA PHE A 103 -4.58 1.15 -10.58
C PHE A 103 -3.59 1.32 -11.74
N VAL A 104 -4.11 1.49 -12.95
CA VAL A 104 -3.29 1.62 -14.17
C VAL A 104 -2.61 2.98 -14.25
N GLY A 105 -3.32 4.07 -13.94
CA GLY A 105 -2.83 5.43 -14.12
C GLY A 105 -1.98 5.97 -12.97
N VAL A 106 -2.15 5.44 -11.75
CA VAL A 106 -1.49 5.97 -10.54
C VAL A 106 -0.73 4.87 -9.79
N VAL A 107 -1.39 3.77 -9.44
CA VAL A 107 -0.80 2.77 -8.54
C VAL A 107 0.39 2.06 -9.18
N ILE A 108 0.24 1.52 -10.39
CA ILE A 108 1.31 0.80 -11.08
C ILE A 108 2.50 1.75 -11.35
N PRO A 109 2.33 2.93 -11.97
CA PRO A 109 3.43 3.87 -12.17
C PRO A 109 4.12 4.28 -10.86
N GLY A 110 3.33 4.54 -9.81
CA GLY A 110 3.86 4.92 -8.50
C GLY A 110 4.66 3.81 -7.83
N LEU A 111 4.21 2.55 -7.91
CA LEU A 111 4.98 1.41 -7.40
C LEU A 111 6.26 1.14 -8.20
N ILE A 112 6.23 1.37 -9.52
CA ILE A 112 7.44 1.29 -10.35
C ILE A 112 8.44 2.35 -9.89
N LEU A 113 7.99 3.59 -9.69
CA LEU A 113 8.85 4.67 -9.18
C LEU A 113 9.41 4.33 -7.79
N ALA A 114 8.58 3.84 -6.88
CA ALA A 114 9.02 3.39 -5.56
C ALA A 114 10.07 2.28 -5.66
N GLY A 115 9.86 1.27 -6.51
CA GLY A 115 10.82 0.19 -6.73
C GLY A 115 12.14 0.67 -7.34
N ILE A 116 12.12 1.70 -8.20
CA ILE A 116 13.36 2.33 -8.69
C ILE A 116 14.12 2.99 -7.53
N LEU A 117 13.42 3.72 -6.65
CA LEU A 117 14.03 4.32 -5.46
C LEU A 117 14.60 3.24 -4.52
N GLU A 118 13.89 2.13 -4.36
CA GLU A 118 14.30 0.99 -3.53
C GLU A 118 15.58 0.33 -4.02
N VAL A 119 15.76 0.21 -5.34
CA VAL A 119 16.95 -0.44 -5.91
C VAL A 119 18.13 0.54 -6.04
N VAL A 120 17.87 1.81 -6.35
CA VAL A 120 18.92 2.78 -6.70
C VAL A 120 19.36 3.63 -5.51
N LEU A 121 18.41 4.11 -4.70
CA LEU A 121 18.67 5.10 -3.65
C LEU A 121 18.76 4.46 -2.26
N THR A 122 17.78 3.62 -1.89
CA THR A 122 17.71 3.03 -0.55
C THR A 122 19.01 2.34 -0.11
N PRO A 123 19.67 1.48 -0.91
CA PRO A 123 20.86 0.76 -0.46
C PRO A 123 22.03 1.72 -0.20
N ARG A 124 22.20 2.73 -1.07
CA ARG A 124 23.27 3.73 -0.95
C ARG A 124 23.16 4.56 0.32
N VAL A 125 21.93 4.94 0.68
CA VAL A 125 21.67 5.73 1.90
C VAL A 125 21.94 4.88 3.15
N VAL A 126 21.56 3.61 3.13
CA VAL A 126 21.83 2.67 4.23
C VAL A 126 23.33 2.39 4.36
N GLU A 127 24.01 2.07 3.26
CA GLU A 127 25.47 1.85 3.23
C GLU A 127 26.24 3.06 3.77
N TRP A 128 25.86 4.27 3.34
CA TRP A 128 26.49 5.50 3.82
C TRP A 128 26.41 5.62 5.34
N VAL A 129 25.25 5.36 5.96
CA VAL A 129 25.11 5.43 7.41
C VAL A 129 25.83 4.31 8.14
N LEU A 130 25.94 3.12 7.55
CA LEU A 130 26.68 2.01 8.16
C LEU A 130 28.20 2.22 8.11
N MET A 131 28.69 3.11 7.25
CA MET A 131 30.10 3.49 7.14
C MET A 131 30.48 4.68 8.05
N LEU A 132 29.51 5.32 8.72
CA LEU A 132 29.73 6.37 9.71
C LEU A 132 30.02 5.78 11.10
#